data_AF-A0A226CXL0-F1
#
_entry.id   AF-A0A226CXL0-F1
#
_cell.length_a   1.000
_cell.length_b   1.000
_cell.length_c   1.000
_cell.angle_alpha   90.00
_cell.angle_beta   90.00
_cell.angle_gamma   90.00
#
_symmetry.space_group_name_H-M   'P 1'
#
loop_
_entity.id
_entity.type
_entity.pdbx_description
1 polymer ?
#
loop_
_entity_poly.entity_id
_entity_poly.type
_entity_poly.pdbx_seq_one_letter_code
_entity_poly.pdbx_strand_id
1 'polypeptide(L)'
;MKLSKKPKKQTMILEETISTFTSIMKWAKLLGALPFRWNEKKRRIYVTKSYFALGRFALIVYGWLVYLGSLLYVLIYAYLENIQLYMYTRFVVILVGGLLPVMLLISNILKEQEIKSWVNSVLKFESWFSASFLKLEKSEPIPIAKSISSALRIAVLCCKSYGMAVFTFAVTFPYEPFFVLTHLPLEFRHSIFALGHACSAAIFIFALGTAIIYNLGIFLLFAVVIYGVLNELESSPKNRYRSHGYLRISENTRLAYRSLSLLWIIMTDWIRPFVMPVQTLIVRSVQICNFVVIKYRMDITALDIPLMVGYSVIFGTGWLGIMGMAGSFTKSSRRVLRSFKNIGPISSVV
;
A
#
# COMPACT_ATOMS: atom_id res chain seq x y z
N MET A 1 11.42 46.02 15.12
CA MET A 1 12.31 44.92 14.70
C MET A 1 11.43 43.74 14.25
N LYS A 2 11.18 43.58 12.94
CA LYS A 2 10.38 42.46 12.41
C LYS A 2 11.27 41.22 12.39
N LEU A 3 10.95 40.23 13.22
CA LEU A 3 11.57 38.90 13.16
C LEU A 3 11.41 38.36 11.74
N SER A 4 12.51 38.36 10.98
CA SER A 4 12.64 37.66 9.72
C SER A 4 12.23 36.21 9.96
N LYS A 5 11.04 35.83 9.47
CA LYS A 5 10.60 34.44 9.46
C LYS A 5 11.64 33.66 8.68
N LYS A 6 12.43 32.83 9.38
CA LYS A 6 13.37 31.92 8.75
C LYS A 6 12.67 31.27 7.55
N PRO A 7 13.26 31.31 6.35
CA PRO A 7 12.63 30.73 5.17
C PRO A 7 12.29 29.27 5.47
N LYS A 8 11.00 28.92 5.36
CA LYS A 8 10.57 27.52 5.54
C LYS A 8 11.27 26.71 4.46
N LYS A 9 12.10 25.76 4.90
CA LYS A 9 12.79 24.83 4.01
C LYS A 9 11.72 24.03 3.26
N GLN A 10 11.65 24.20 1.95
CA GLN A 10 10.69 23.46 1.14
C GLN A 10 11.13 22.01 1.03
N THR A 11 10.19 21.09 1.20
CA THR A 11 10.40 19.64 1.07
C THR A 11 9.43 19.13 0.00
N MET A 12 9.83 18.10 -0.75
CA MET A 12 8.96 17.50 -1.77
C MET A 12 7.75 16.81 -1.13
N ILE A 13 7.94 16.32 0.10
CA ILE A 13 6.90 15.67 0.89
C ILE A 13 6.24 16.71 1.79
N LEU A 14 4.94 16.92 1.63
CA LEU A 14 4.17 17.81 2.48
C LEU A 14 4.17 17.34 3.94
N GLU A 15 4.24 18.28 4.90
CA GLU A 15 4.10 17.98 6.34
C GLU A 15 2.80 17.22 6.65
N GLU A 16 1.73 17.55 5.94
CA GLU A 16 0.45 16.85 6.04
C GLU A 16 0.54 15.37 5.64
N THR A 17 1.35 15.05 4.63
CA THR A 17 1.61 13.67 4.20
C THR A 17 2.41 12.93 5.27
N ILE A 18 3.40 13.59 5.87
CA ILE A 18 4.19 13.03 6.97
C ILE A 18 3.34 12.79 8.21
N SER A 19 2.45 13.73 8.54
CA SER A 19 1.50 13.60 9.66
C SER A 19 0.53 12.43 9.43
N THR A 20 0.00 12.30 8.21
CA THR A 20 -0.88 11.17 7.83
C THR A 20 -0.12 9.85 7.92
N PHE A 21 1.09 9.77 7.39
CA PHE A 21 1.96 8.59 7.48
C PHE A 21 2.31 8.23 8.93
N THR A 22 2.57 9.24 9.77
CA THR A 22 2.82 9.08 11.20
C THR A 22 1.62 8.46 11.91
N SER A 23 0.41 8.91 11.58
CA SER A 23 -0.83 8.32 12.10
C SER A 23 -0.96 6.85 11.70
N ILE A 24 -0.77 6.54 10.41
CA ILE A 24 -0.78 5.16 9.90
C ILE A 24 0.21 4.29 10.68
N MET A 25 1.45 4.75 10.85
CA MET A 25 2.49 4.05 11.61
C MET A 25 2.10 3.78 13.06
N LYS A 26 1.50 4.75 13.75
CA LYS A 26 1.04 4.59 15.13
C LYS A 26 -0.06 3.54 15.23
N TRP A 27 -1.03 3.58 14.32
CA TRP A 27 -2.14 2.62 14.26
C TRP A 27 -1.67 1.20 13.92
N ALA A 28 -0.84 1.07 12.88
CA ALA A 28 -0.31 -0.23 12.47
C ALA A 28 0.55 -0.87 13.59
N LYS A 29 1.34 -0.07 14.32
CA LYS A 29 2.06 -0.54 15.51
C LYS A 29 1.12 -0.96 16.64
N LEU A 30 0.08 -0.16 16.93
CA LEU A 30 -0.89 -0.48 17.98
C LEU A 30 -1.55 -1.84 17.73
N LEU A 31 -1.85 -2.14 16.47
CA LEU A 31 -2.48 -3.38 16.01
C LEU A 31 -1.49 -4.55 15.81
N GLY A 32 -0.18 -4.32 15.97
CA GLY A 32 0.84 -5.35 15.74
C GLY A 32 1.07 -5.69 14.26
N ALA A 33 0.57 -4.85 13.35
CA ALA A 33 0.68 -5.06 11.91
C ALA A 33 2.09 -4.79 11.35
N LEU A 34 2.96 -4.10 12.10
CA LEU A 34 4.30 -3.72 11.66
C LEU A 34 5.36 -3.88 12.75
N PRO A 35 6.57 -4.35 12.40
CA PRO A 35 7.73 -4.40 13.32
C PRO A 35 8.44 -3.04 13.46
N PHE A 36 7.88 -1.99 12.86
CA PHE A 36 8.52 -0.69 12.69
C PHE A 36 7.99 0.36 13.67
N ARG A 37 8.88 1.26 14.08
CA ARG A 37 8.53 2.49 14.79
C ARG A 37 9.00 3.70 14.00
N TRP A 38 8.21 4.77 14.08
CA TRP A 38 8.50 6.05 13.45
C TRP A 38 9.09 7.03 14.47
N ASN A 39 10.15 7.73 14.10
CA ASN A 39 10.69 8.86 14.85
C ASN A 39 10.33 10.15 14.12
N GLU A 40 9.31 10.85 14.60
CA GLU A 40 8.83 12.10 14.02
C GLU A 40 9.93 13.17 13.93
N LYS A 41 10.72 13.32 15.00
CA LYS A 41 11.79 14.32 15.07
C LYS A 41 12.91 14.06 14.06
N LYS A 42 13.30 12.79 13.89
CA LYS A 42 14.40 12.39 13.00
C LYS A 42 13.94 12.01 11.59
N ARG A 43 12.62 11.91 11.34
CA ARG A 43 12.01 11.36 10.12
C ARG A 43 12.63 10.04 9.69
N ARG A 44 12.71 9.09 10.63
CA ARG A 44 13.35 7.78 10.41
C ARG A 44 12.53 6.65 10.98
N ILE A 45 12.59 5.51 10.29
CA ILE A 45 12.05 4.24 10.76
C ILE A 45 13.15 3.46 11.49
N TYR A 46 12.77 2.83 12.60
CA TYR A 46 13.59 1.90 13.36
C TYR A 46 12.82 0.62 13.65
N VAL A 47 13.54 -0.50 13.77
CA VAL A 47 12.96 -1.82 14.03
C VAL A 47 12.87 -2.05 15.54
N THR A 48 11.79 -2.69 15.98
CA THR A 48 11.65 -3.16 17.37
C THR A 48 11.88 -4.66 17.50
N LYS A 49 12.82 -5.07 18.36
CA LYS A 49 12.96 -6.45 18.82
C LYS A 49 12.02 -6.74 19.99
N SER A 50 10.71 -6.53 19.81
CA SER A 50 9.74 -6.73 20.88
C SER A 50 9.11 -8.12 20.77
N TYR A 51 9.36 -8.98 21.75
CA TYR A 51 8.69 -10.28 21.88
C TYR A 51 7.16 -10.16 21.91
N PHE A 52 6.64 -9.06 22.47
CA PHE A 52 5.22 -8.76 22.49
C PHE A 52 4.64 -8.47 21.08
N ALA A 53 5.43 -7.84 20.20
CA ALA A 53 5.02 -7.66 18.80
C ALA A 53 4.99 -9.00 18.05
N LEU A 54 5.96 -9.89 18.35
CA LEU A 54 5.99 -11.25 17.82
C LEU A 54 4.77 -12.06 18.26
N GLY A 55 4.37 -11.95 19.53
CA GLY A 55 3.15 -12.59 20.05
C GLY A 55 1.86 -12.09 19.39
N ARG A 56 1.75 -10.78 19.15
CA ARG A 56 0.60 -10.21 18.40
C ARG A 56 0.56 -10.69 16.96
N PHE A 57 1.71 -10.77 16.30
CA PHE A 57 1.80 -11.33 14.95
C PHE A 57 1.42 -12.82 14.93
N ALA A 58 1.88 -13.61 15.91
CA ALA A 58 1.51 -15.02 16.04
C ALA A 58 -0.01 -15.18 16.19
N LEU A 59 -0.68 -14.30 16.97
CA LEU A 59 -2.14 -14.28 17.08
C LEU A 59 -2.82 -13.94 15.74
N ILE A 60 -2.28 -13.00 14.96
CA ILE A 60 -2.79 -12.66 13.61
C ILE A 60 -2.65 -13.86 12.67
N VAL A 61 -1.49 -14.51 12.64
CA VAL A 61 -1.23 -15.69 11.81
C VAL A 61 -2.12 -16.86 12.25
N TYR A 62 -2.27 -17.08 13.55
CA TYR A 62 -3.17 -18.10 14.09
C TYR A 62 -4.62 -17.83 13.68
N GLY A 63 -5.10 -16.59 13.84
CA GLY A 63 -6.43 -16.20 13.38
C GLY A 63 -6.62 -16.44 11.88
N TRP A 64 -5.59 -16.20 11.07
CA TRP A 64 -5.61 -16.52 9.64
C TRP A 64 -5.63 -18.01 9.33
N LEU A 65 -4.86 -18.82 10.06
CA LEU A 65 -4.88 -20.28 9.91
C LEU A 65 -6.22 -20.87 10.31
N VAL A 66 -6.82 -20.37 11.40
CA VAL A 66 -8.18 -20.74 11.81
C VAL A 66 -9.19 -20.33 10.75
N TYR A 67 -9.06 -19.13 10.18
CA TYR A 67 -9.87 -18.68 9.06
C TYR A 67 -9.73 -19.60 7.84
N LEU A 68 -8.50 -19.89 7.39
CA LEU A 68 -8.24 -20.82 6.28
C LEU A 68 -8.78 -22.23 6.56
N GLY A 69 -8.63 -22.73 7.78
CA GLY A 69 -9.18 -24.03 8.19
C GLY A 69 -10.71 -24.06 8.13
N SER A 70 -11.36 -23.01 8.62
CA SER A 70 -12.82 -22.86 8.50
C SER A 70 -13.28 -22.73 7.05
N LEU A 71 -12.49 -22.06 6.22
CA LEU A 71 -12.76 -21.87 4.80
C LEU A 71 -12.63 -23.20 4.03
N LEU A 72 -11.60 -23.98 4.33
CA LEU A 72 -11.41 -25.32 3.77
C LEU A 72 -12.56 -26.26 4.19
N TYR A 73 -12.98 -26.19 5.45
CA TYR A 73 -14.12 -26.95 5.94
C TYR A 73 -15.41 -26.59 5.19
N VAL A 74 -15.72 -25.31 5.02
CA VAL A 74 -16.90 -24.88 4.25
C VAL A 74 -16.79 -25.30 2.78
N LEU A 75 -15.60 -25.25 2.17
CA LEU A 75 -15.39 -25.73 0.80
C LEU A 75 -15.67 -27.24 0.66
N ILE A 76 -15.20 -28.04 1.61
CA ILE A 76 -15.44 -29.49 1.64
C ILE A 76 -16.93 -29.75 1.85
N TYR A 77 -17.56 -29.07 2.80
CA TYR A 77 -18.98 -29.23 3.10
C TYR A 77 -19.86 -28.79 1.93
N ALA A 78 -19.55 -27.66 1.31
CA ALA A 78 -20.24 -27.15 0.12
C ALA A 78 -20.10 -28.09 -1.09
N TYR A 79 -18.93 -28.70 -1.26
CA TYR A 79 -18.69 -29.70 -2.30
C TYR A 79 -19.48 -30.99 -2.06
N LEU A 80 -19.56 -31.44 -0.80
CA LEU A 80 -20.28 -32.65 -0.43
C LEU A 80 -21.82 -32.47 -0.46
N GLU A 81 -22.33 -31.28 -0.12
CA GLU A 81 -23.77 -31.00 -0.04
C GLU A 81 -24.36 -30.28 -1.26
N ASN A 82 -23.62 -30.11 -2.37
CA ASN A 82 -24.09 -29.37 -3.55
C ASN A 82 -24.57 -27.93 -3.23
N ILE A 83 -23.87 -27.22 -2.33
CA ILE A 83 -24.23 -25.84 -1.99
C ILE A 83 -24.03 -24.91 -3.19
N GLN A 84 -24.93 -23.93 -3.34
CA GLN A 84 -24.98 -22.99 -4.48
C GLN A 84 -23.64 -22.27 -4.73
N LEU A 85 -23.25 -22.20 -6.01
CA LEU A 85 -21.94 -21.70 -6.46
C LEU A 85 -21.63 -20.24 -6.05
N TYR A 86 -22.63 -19.44 -5.69
CA TYR A 86 -22.44 -18.06 -5.25
C TYR A 86 -21.66 -17.97 -3.93
N MET A 87 -21.86 -18.93 -3.02
CA MET A 87 -21.09 -19.07 -1.79
C MET A 87 -19.61 -19.27 -2.13
N TYR A 88 -19.30 -20.11 -3.12
CA TYR A 88 -17.95 -20.33 -3.68
C TYR A 88 -17.27 -19.03 -4.11
N THR A 89 -18.00 -18.11 -4.73
CA THR A 89 -17.45 -16.81 -5.15
C THR A 89 -17.09 -15.90 -4.00
N ARG A 90 -17.93 -15.82 -2.96
CA ARG A 90 -17.60 -15.08 -1.74
C ARG A 90 -16.33 -15.65 -1.11
N PHE A 91 -16.16 -16.98 -1.11
CA PHE A 91 -14.96 -17.65 -0.61
C PHE A 91 -13.69 -17.31 -1.41
N VAL A 92 -13.74 -17.37 -2.73
CA VAL A 92 -12.58 -17.00 -3.56
C VAL A 92 -12.21 -15.53 -3.36
N VAL A 93 -13.19 -14.62 -3.32
CA VAL A 93 -12.92 -13.19 -3.15
C VAL A 93 -12.26 -12.92 -1.80
N ILE A 94 -12.70 -13.57 -0.72
CA ILE A 94 -12.08 -13.37 0.60
C ILE A 94 -10.73 -14.09 0.70
N LEU A 95 -10.59 -15.28 0.11
CA LEU A 95 -9.32 -16.01 0.06
C LEU A 95 -8.25 -15.20 -0.67
N VAL A 96 -8.56 -14.71 -1.87
CA VAL A 96 -7.63 -13.86 -2.64
C VAL A 96 -7.42 -12.51 -1.97
N GLY A 97 -8.50 -11.90 -1.46
CA GLY A 97 -8.47 -10.64 -0.75
C GLY A 97 -7.67 -10.65 0.55
N GLY A 98 -7.58 -11.80 1.24
CA GLY A 98 -6.81 -11.94 2.48
C GLY A 98 -5.42 -12.58 2.32
N LEU A 99 -5.21 -13.44 1.31
CA LEU A 99 -3.88 -14.00 1.01
C LEU A 99 -2.88 -12.91 0.65
N LEU A 100 -3.29 -11.94 -0.16
CA LEU A 100 -2.44 -10.85 -0.62
C LEU A 100 -1.92 -9.99 0.56
N PRO A 101 -2.77 -9.47 1.47
CA PRO A 101 -2.34 -8.78 2.68
C PRO A 101 -1.46 -9.61 3.62
N VAL A 102 -1.73 -10.91 3.77
CA VAL A 102 -0.92 -11.80 4.61
C VAL A 102 0.46 -12.01 4.02
N MET A 103 0.57 -12.21 2.70
CA MET A 103 1.87 -12.26 2.02
C MET A 103 2.66 -10.96 2.20
N LEU A 104 1.99 -9.80 2.15
CA LEU A 104 2.63 -8.50 2.42
C LEU A 104 3.08 -8.37 3.88
N LEU A 105 2.27 -8.85 4.83
CA LEU A 105 2.60 -8.85 6.26
C LEU A 105 3.84 -9.73 6.54
N ILE A 106 3.88 -10.94 5.98
CA ILE A 106 5.02 -11.86 6.08
C ILE A 106 6.25 -11.24 5.44
N SER A 107 6.12 -10.65 4.24
CA SER A 107 7.21 -9.94 3.55
C SER A 107 7.80 -8.84 4.41
N ASN A 108 6.96 -8.04 5.05
CA ASN A 108 7.39 -6.94 5.92
C ASN A 108 8.24 -7.41 7.11
N ILE A 109 8.00 -8.64 7.58
CA ILE A 109 8.73 -9.25 8.68
C ILE A 109 10.03 -9.89 8.19
N LEU A 110 9.95 -10.70 7.13
CA LEU A 110 11.13 -11.37 6.57
C LEU A 110 12.18 -10.38 6.05
N LYS A 111 11.74 -9.24 5.52
CA LYS A 111 12.60 -8.20 4.91
C LYS A 111 12.67 -6.92 5.74
N GLU A 112 12.51 -7.02 7.06
CA GLU A 112 12.42 -5.84 7.93
C GLU A 112 13.61 -4.86 7.79
N GLN A 113 14.84 -5.38 7.71
CA GLN A 113 16.04 -4.54 7.62
C GLN A 113 16.17 -3.88 6.24
N GLU A 114 15.79 -4.58 5.18
CA GLU A 114 15.80 -4.06 3.80
C GLU A 114 14.81 -2.90 3.68
N ILE A 115 13.57 -3.09 4.14
CA ILE A 115 12.52 -2.07 4.11
C ILE A 115 12.93 -0.85 4.94
N LYS A 116 13.44 -1.07 6.16
CA LYS A 116 13.95 0.01 7.00
C LYS A 116 15.07 0.80 6.31
N SER A 117 16.06 0.10 5.74
CA SER A 117 17.19 0.72 5.06
C SER A 117 16.73 1.54 3.85
N TRP A 118 15.83 0.96 3.05
CA TRP A 118 15.28 1.60 1.87
C TRP A 118 14.46 2.84 2.20
N VAL A 119 13.49 2.78 3.14
CA VAL A 119 12.66 3.95 3.49
C VAL A 119 13.53 5.09 4.03
N ASN A 120 14.48 4.77 4.91
CA ASN A 120 15.41 5.78 5.45
C ASN A 120 16.29 6.38 4.35
N SER A 121 16.67 5.61 3.33
CA SER A 121 17.45 6.10 2.19
C SER A 121 16.62 7.03 1.30
N VAL A 122 15.35 6.71 1.05
CA VAL A 122 14.41 7.59 0.33
C VAL A 122 14.27 8.93 1.03
N LEU A 123 14.05 8.93 2.35
CA LEU A 123 13.90 10.17 3.12
C LEU A 123 15.21 10.97 3.21
N LYS A 124 16.36 10.28 3.34
CA LYS A 124 17.67 10.94 3.30
C LYS A 124 17.91 11.59 1.94
N PHE A 125 17.62 10.88 0.86
CA PHE A 125 17.74 11.39 -0.50
C PHE A 125 16.82 12.59 -0.75
N GLU A 126 15.54 12.53 -0.33
CA GLU A 126 14.62 13.66 -0.40
C GLU A 126 15.20 14.89 0.32
N SER A 127 15.68 14.71 1.56
CA SER A 127 16.20 15.83 2.34
C SER A 127 17.45 16.46 1.72
N TRP A 128 18.31 15.63 1.10
CA TRP A 128 19.50 16.07 0.39
C TRP A 128 19.14 16.80 -0.90
N PHE A 129 18.23 16.22 -1.70
CA PHE A 129 17.81 16.80 -2.98
C PHE A 129 17.10 18.13 -2.76
N SER A 130 16.14 18.17 -1.82
CA SER A 130 15.43 19.38 -1.44
C SER A 130 16.39 20.46 -0.93
N ALA A 131 17.37 20.12 -0.10
CA ALA A 131 18.35 21.10 0.40
C ALA A 131 19.29 21.63 -0.70
N SER A 132 19.69 20.77 -1.64
CA SER A 132 20.71 21.09 -2.63
C SER A 132 20.12 21.78 -3.86
N PHE A 133 18.86 21.51 -4.19
CA PHE A 133 18.29 21.85 -5.49
C PHE A 133 16.96 22.62 -5.44
N LEU A 134 16.21 22.57 -4.34
CA LEU A 134 14.99 23.34 -4.15
C LEU A 134 15.28 24.59 -3.28
N LYS A 135 15.60 25.73 -3.91
CA LYS A 135 15.68 27.04 -3.22
C LYS A 135 14.45 27.90 -3.56
N LEU A 136 13.89 28.51 -2.50
CA LEU A 136 12.76 29.47 -2.45
C LEU A 136 12.70 30.37 -3.69
N GLU A 137 11.58 30.52 -4.40
CA GLU A 137 10.38 31.27 -4.02
C GLU A 137 9.18 30.79 -4.88
N LYS A 138 8.02 30.55 -4.26
CA LYS A 138 6.70 30.38 -4.93
C LYS A 138 6.51 29.17 -5.85
N SER A 139 7.14 28.02 -5.63
CA SER A 139 6.64 26.79 -6.26
C SER A 139 5.46 26.26 -5.46
N GLU A 140 4.28 26.26 -6.06
CA GLU A 140 3.11 25.61 -5.48
C GLU A 140 3.42 24.15 -5.17
N PRO A 141 2.89 23.61 -4.06
CA PRO A 141 3.07 22.21 -3.73
C PRO A 141 2.63 21.33 -4.91
N ILE A 142 3.42 20.31 -5.22
CA ILE A 142 3.15 19.39 -6.34
C ILE A 142 1.70 18.89 -6.19
N PRO A 143 0.80 19.15 -7.15
CA PRO A 143 -0.63 18.83 -7.01
C PRO A 143 -0.86 17.35 -6.71
N ILE A 144 0.00 16.47 -7.25
CA ILE A 144 0.02 15.04 -6.98
C ILE A 144 0.21 14.73 -5.48
N ALA A 145 1.07 15.46 -4.76
CA ALA A 145 1.29 15.23 -3.33
C ALA A 145 0.02 15.51 -2.50
N LYS A 146 -0.79 16.51 -2.88
CA LYS A 146 -2.10 16.78 -2.27
C LYS A 146 -3.08 15.65 -2.55
N SER A 147 -3.22 15.24 -3.82
CA SER A 147 -4.12 14.13 -4.20
C SER A 147 -3.76 12.83 -3.49
N ILE A 148 -2.46 12.54 -3.38
CA ILE A 148 -1.93 11.38 -2.66
C ILE A 148 -2.27 11.43 -1.17
N SER A 149 -2.08 12.59 -0.53
CA SER A 149 -2.43 12.79 0.88
C SER A 149 -3.92 12.56 1.13
N SER A 150 -4.79 13.10 0.27
CA SER A 150 -6.24 12.89 0.36
C SER A 150 -6.62 11.42 0.14
N ALA A 151 -6.03 10.76 -0.87
CA ALA A 151 -6.27 9.34 -1.12
C ALA A 151 -5.87 8.46 0.07
N LEU A 152 -4.73 8.74 0.70
CA LEU A 152 -4.30 8.03 1.92
C LEU A 152 -5.27 8.24 3.09
N ARG A 153 -5.77 9.46 3.29
CA ARG A 153 -6.76 9.72 4.35
C ARG A 153 -8.07 8.98 4.12
N ILE A 154 -8.56 8.96 2.88
CA ILE A 154 -9.77 8.21 2.50
C ILE A 154 -9.54 6.71 2.73
N ALA A 155 -8.39 6.16 2.30
CA ALA A 155 -8.05 4.76 2.53
C ALA A 155 -8.03 4.39 4.02
N VAL A 156 -7.44 5.25 4.87
CA VAL A 156 -7.46 5.09 6.33
C VAL A 156 -8.88 5.09 6.88
N LEU A 157 -9.73 6.01 6.42
CA LEU A 157 -11.12 6.08 6.85
C LEU A 157 -11.90 4.83 6.46
N CYS A 158 -11.76 4.37 5.21
CA CYS A 158 -12.42 3.17 4.70
C CYS A 158 -11.99 1.90 5.45
N CYS A 159 -10.69 1.73 5.72
CA CYS A 159 -10.21 0.60 6.51
C CYS A 159 -10.78 0.63 7.94
N LYS A 160 -10.89 1.83 8.52
CA LYS A 160 -11.46 1.98 9.87
C LYS A 160 -12.94 1.66 9.91
N SER A 161 -13.71 2.25 9.00
CA SER A 161 -15.16 2.02 8.93
C SER A 161 -15.48 0.57 8.62
N TYR A 162 -14.71 -0.08 7.75
CA TYR A 162 -14.91 -1.49 7.43
C TYR A 162 -14.64 -2.41 8.62
N GLY A 163 -13.52 -2.22 9.34
CA GLY A 163 -13.25 -3.02 10.54
C GLY A 163 -14.31 -2.84 11.63
N MET A 164 -14.82 -1.62 11.82
CA MET A 164 -15.92 -1.34 12.74
C MET A 164 -17.24 -1.97 12.27
N ALA A 165 -17.54 -1.91 10.98
CA ALA A 165 -18.75 -2.52 10.42
C ALA A 165 -18.73 -4.04 10.60
N VAL A 166 -17.59 -4.69 10.38
CA VAL A 166 -17.45 -6.14 10.61
C VAL A 166 -17.58 -6.47 12.08
N PHE A 167 -17.00 -5.67 12.98
CA PHE A 167 -17.18 -5.84 14.42
C PHE A 167 -18.67 -5.75 14.81
N THR A 168 -19.36 -4.68 14.40
CA THR A 168 -20.78 -4.49 14.68
C THR A 168 -21.62 -5.61 14.11
N PHE A 169 -21.36 -6.03 12.86
CA PHE A 169 -22.05 -7.16 12.23
C PHE A 169 -21.84 -8.46 13.02
N ALA A 170 -20.61 -8.75 13.43
CA ALA A 170 -20.26 -9.95 14.19
C ALA A 170 -20.93 -10.02 15.56
N VAL A 171 -21.08 -8.88 16.23
CA VAL A 171 -21.74 -8.78 17.54
C VAL A 171 -23.26 -8.93 17.40
N THR A 172 -23.84 -8.31 16.36
CA THR A 172 -25.29 -8.38 16.11
C THR A 172 -25.73 -9.74 15.56
N PHE A 173 -24.88 -10.38 14.75
CA PHE A 173 -25.16 -11.64 14.06
C PHE A 173 -24.06 -12.69 14.31
N PRO A 174 -23.92 -13.17 15.56
CA PRO A 174 -22.83 -14.07 15.97
C PRO A 174 -22.90 -15.47 15.36
N TYR A 175 -24.04 -15.83 14.76
CA TYR A 175 -24.32 -17.16 14.20
C TYR A 175 -24.40 -17.16 12.67
N GLU A 176 -23.90 -16.12 12.01
CA GLU A 176 -23.77 -16.08 10.55
C GLU A 176 -22.53 -16.87 10.07
N PRO A 177 -22.61 -17.57 8.92
CA PRO A 177 -21.60 -18.53 8.44
C PRO A 177 -20.25 -17.90 8.10
N PHE A 178 -20.16 -16.58 8.19
CA PHE A 178 -18.90 -15.85 8.12
C PHE A 178 -17.97 -16.14 9.32
N PHE A 179 -18.48 -16.68 10.44
CA PHE A 179 -17.70 -17.04 11.62
C PHE A 179 -17.61 -18.54 11.84
N VAL A 180 -16.44 -18.99 12.31
CA VAL A 180 -16.15 -20.39 12.70
C VAL A 180 -17.16 -20.94 13.72
N LEU A 181 -17.80 -20.05 14.50
CA LEU A 181 -18.83 -20.42 15.48
C LEU A 181 -20.06 -21.10 14.88
N THR A 182 -20.35 -20.88 13.60
CA THR A 182 -21.48 -21.57 12.94
C THR A 182 -21.28 -23.06 12.80
N HIS A 183 -20.03 -23.52 12.87
CA HIS A 183 -19.68 -24.93 12.80
C HIS A 183 -19.49 -25.56 14.18
N LEU A 184 -19.52 -24.77 15.25
CA LEU A 184 -19.51 -25.33 16.61
C LEU A 184 -20.88 -25.94 16.93
N PRO A 185 -20.94 -27.09 17.63
CA PRO A 185 -22.18 -27.62 18.18
C PRO A 185 -22.88 -26.57 19.04
N LEU A 186 -24.21 -26.59 19.06
CA LEU A 186 -25.05 -25.60 19.78
C LEU A 186 -24.63 -25.42 21.25
N GLU A 187 -24.14 -26.49 21.88
CA GLU A 187 -23.65 -26.53 23.26
C GLU A 187 -22.43 -25.62 23.52
N PHE A 188 -21.61 -25.35 22.50
CA PHE A 188 -20.41 -24.51 22.61
C PHE A 188 -20.61 -23.08 22.09
N ARG A 189 -21.82 -22.75 21.62
CA ARG A 189 -22.18 -21.44 21.06
C ARG A 189 -22.51 -20.42 22.16
N HIS A 190 -21.58 -20.17 23.08
CA HIS A 190 -21.78 -19.11 24.08
C HIS A 190 -21.52 -17.72 23.50
N SER A 191 -22.30 -16.74 23.94
CA SER A 191 -22.19 -15.33 23.56
C SER A 191 -20.80 -14.74 23.80
N ILE A 192 -20.11 -15.19 24.86
CA ILE A 192 -18.73 -14.76 25.17
C ILE A 192 -17.74 -15.24 24.10
N PHE A 193 -17.88 -16.48 23.63
CA PHE A 193 -17.04 -17.00 22.54
C PHE A 193 -17.32 -16.24 21.23
N ALA A 194 -18.59 -15.97 20.95
CA ALA A 194 -18.97 -15.17 19.78
C ALA A 194 -18.35 -13.76 19.79
N LEU A 195 -18.41 -13.08 20.95
CA LEU A 195 -17.79 -11.77 21.14
C LEU A 195 -16.25 -11.85 20.98
N GLY A 196 -15.61 -12.89 21.52
CA GLY A 196 -14.18 -13.12 21.37
C GLY A 196 -13.76 -13.27 19.90
N HIS A 197 -14.50 -14.06 19.13
CA HIS A 197 -14.27 -14.21 17.68
C HIS A 197 -14.51 -12.91 16.91
N ALA A 198 -15.60 -12.20 17.20
CA ALA A 198 -15.90 -10.88 16.63
C ALA A 198 -14.75 -9.88 16.84
N CYS A 199 -14.25 -9.79 18.07
CA CYS A 199 -13.08 -8.98 18.41
C CYS A 199 -11.83 -9.42 17.62
N SER A 200 -11.57 -10.72 17.56
CA SER A 200 -10.39 -11.26 16.85
C SER A 200 -10.43 -10.97 15.34
N ALA A 201 -11.59 -11.14 14.71
CA ALA A 201 -11.79 -10.88 13.28
C ALA A 201 -11.66 -9.38 12.96
N ALA A 202 -12.24 -8.51 13.80
CA ALA A 202 -12.09 -7.08 13.66
C ALA A 202 -10.61 -6.66 13.78
N ILE A 203 -9.91 -7.11 14.83
CA ILE A 203 -8.47 -6.86 15.03
C ILE A 203 -7.66 -7.33 13.82
N PHE A 204 -7.98 -8.51 13.29
CA PHE A 204 -7.34 -9.06 12.10
C PHE A 204 -7.53 -8.16 10.87
N ILE A 205 -8.77 -7.75 10.58
CA ILE A 205 -9.09 -6.86 9.46
C ILE A 205 -8.40 -5.51 9.62
N PHE A 206 -8.39 -4.95 10.82
CA PHE A 206 -7.66 -3.72 11.12
C PHE A 206 -6.15 -3.89 10.91
N ALA A 207 -5.56 -4.99 11.37
CA ALA A 207 -4.14 -5.26 11.20
C ALA A 207 -3.75 -5.42 9.72
N LEU A 208 -4.52 -6.19 8.95
CA LEU A 208 -4.30 -6.34 7.52
C LEU A 208 -4.49 -5.03 6.77
N GLY A 209 -5.61 -4.35 6.99
CA GLY A 209 -5.92 -3.09 6.30
C GLY A 209 -4.89 -2.01 6.60
N THR A 210 -4.42 -1.91 7.85
CA THR A 210 -3.34 -0.98 8.20
C THR A 210 -1.99 -1.37 7.62
N ALA A 211 -1.67 -2.67 7.47
CA ALA A 211 -0.48 -3.12 6.76
C ALA A 211 -0.50 -2.76 5.26
N ILE A 212 -1.65 -2.90 4.60
CA ILE A 212 -1.84 -2.49 3.20
C ILE A 212 -1.66 -0.97 3.07
N ILE A 213 -2.34 -0.19 3.90
CA ILE A 213 -2.26 1.27 3.88
C ILE A 213 -0.85 1.76 4.17
N TYR A 214 -0.12 1.10 5.06
CA TYR A 214 1.28 1.39 5.33
C TYR A 214 2.15 1.20 4.09
N ASN A 215 2.06 0.04 3.45
CA ASN A 215 2.82 -0.25 2.22
C ASN A 215 2.47 0.75 1.11
N LEU A 216 1.17 1.04 0.94
CA LEU A 216 0.70 2.07 0.02
C LEU A 216 1.30 3.44 0.36
N GLY A 217 1.33 3.83 1.63
CA GLY A 217 1.94 5.07 2.11
C GLY A 217 3.43 5.14 1.78
N ILE A 218 4.16 4.05 1.94
CA ILE A 218 5.57 3.95 1.55
C ILE A 218 5.75 4.16 0.04
N PHE A 219 4.98 3.43 -0.78
CA PHE A 219 5.08 3.55 -2.24
C PHE A 219 4.73 4.95 -2.71
N LEU A 220 3.75 5.59 -2.09
CA LEU A 220 3.33 6.94 -2.40
C LEU A 220 4.38 7.98 -2.00
N LEU A 221 5.04 7.83 -0.85
CA LEU A 221 6.17 8.70 -0.48
C LEU A 221 7.28 8.63 -1.53
N PHE A 222 7.61 7.43 -1.98
CA PHE A 222 8.61 7.23 -3.02
C PHE A 222 8.16 7.78 -4.39
N ALA A 223 6.89 7.58 -4.75
CA ALA A 223 6.31 8.13 -5.97
C ALA A 223 6.36 9.66 -5.99
N VAL A 224 6.09 10.33 -4.86
CA VAL A 224 6.23 11.79 -4.73
C VAL A 224 7.67 12.23 -4.95
N VAL A 225 8.64 11.56 -4.33
CA VAL A 225 10.07 11.87 -4.49
C VAL A 225 10.52 11.68 -5.93
N ILE A 226 10.17 10.55 -6.54
CA ILE A 226 10.45 10.27 -7.96
C ILE A 226 9.85 11.33 -8.85
N TYR A 227 8.56 11.60 -8.69
CA TYR A 227 7.86 12.52 -9.56
C TYR A 227 8.43 13.93 -9.41
N GLY A 228 8.73 14.36 -8.19
CA GLY A 228 9.40 15.62 -7.93
C GLY A 228 10.75 15.72 -8.64
N VAL A 229 11.61 14.72 -8.50
CA VAL A 229 12.92 14.70 -9.16
C VAL A 229 12.79 14.65 -10.68
N LEU A 230 11.93 13.79 -11.23
CA LEU A 230 11.72 13.67 -12.67
C LEU A 230 11.15 14.96 -13.26
N ASN A 231 10.23 15.63 -12.56
CA ASN A 231 9.67 16.91 -13.00
C ASN A 231 10.72 18.03 -12.99
N GLU A 232 11.67 18.01 -12.05
CA GLU A 232 12.82 18.94 -12.07
C GLU A 232 13.86 18.58 -13.14
N LEU A 233 13.95 17.31 -13.54
CA LEU A 233 14.82 16.84 -14.64
C LEU A 233 14.21 17.02 -16.03
N GLU A 234 12.88 17.04 -16.15
CA GLU A 234 12.18 17.24 -17.43
C GLU A 234 12.34 18.69 -17.91
N SER A 235 13.18 18.90 -18.93
CA SER A 235 13.26 20.16 -19.66
C SER A 235 11.98 20.36 -20.49
N SER A 236 11.09 21.25 -20.09
CA SER A 236 10.01 21.69 -20.99
C SER A 236 10.54 22.78 -21.93
N PRO A 237 10.43 22.61 -23.27
CA PRO A 237 10.83 23.65 -24.22
C PRO A 237 9.89 24.87 -24.21
N LYS A 238 8.66 24.75 -23.67
CA LYS A 238 7.66 25.84 -23.68
C LYS A 238 7.62 26.66 -22.38
N ASN A 239 8.12 26.13 -21.27
CA ASN A 239 8.23 26.85 -20.02
C ASN A 239 9.70 27.09 -19.74
N ARG A 240 10.13 28.35 -19.56
CA ARG A 240 11.48 28.67 -19.06
C ARG A 240 11.82 27.68 -17.95
N TYR A 241 12.91 26.95 -18.13
CA TYR A 241 13.37 25.90 -17.23
C TYR A 241 13.12 26.26 -15.76
N ARG A 242 12.25 25.51 -15.07
CA ARG A 242 12.05 25.63 -13.61
C ARG A 242 13.28 25.16 -12.82
N SER A 243 14.06 24.25 -13.41
CA SER A 243 15.26 23.68 -12.82
C SER A 243 16.38 24.71 -12.65
N HIS A 244 16.96 24.76 -11.45
CA HIS A 244 18.13 25.57 -11.09
C HIS A 244 19.34 25.25 -12.01
N GLY A 245 20.14 26.25 -12.38
CA GLY A 245 21.34 26.06 -13.21
C GLY A 245 22.33 25.03 -12.66
N TYR A 246 22.37 24.83 -11.34
CA TYR A 246 23.26 23.87 -10.67
C TYR A 246 22.90 22.40 -10.95
N LEU A 247 21.62 22.09 -11.22
CA LEU A 247 21.15 20.75 -11.58
C LEU A 247 21.47 20.40 -13.05
N ARG A 248 21.89 21.40 -13.84
CA ARG A 248 22.29 21.25 -15.25
C ARG A 248 23.77 20.92 -15.43
N ILE A 249 24.55 20.96 -14.36
CA ILE A 249 25.92 20.44 -14.35
C ILE A 249 25.83 18.92 -14.49
N SER A 250 26.48 18.37 -15.51
CA SER A 250 26.38 16.95 -15.90
C SER A 250 26.65 15.99 -14.72
N GLU A 251 27.62 16.31 -13.87
CA GLU A 251 27.95 15.54 -12.67
C GLU A 251 26.79 15.48 -11.67
N ASN A 252 26.16 16.62 -11.38
CA ASN A 252 25.04 16.72 -10.44
C ASN A 252 23.80 16.00 -10.98
N THR A 253 23.52 16.14 -12.28
CA THR A 253 22.40 15.45 -12.90
C THR A 253 22.62 13.94 -12.91
N ARG A 254 23.85 13.49 -13.21
CA ARG A 254 24.24 12.07 -13.16
C ARG A 254 24.14 11.51 -11.75
N LEU A 255 24.56 12.27 -10.74
CA LEU A 255 24.46 11.89 -9.33
C LEU A 255 22.99 11.73 -8.90
N ALA A 256 22.13 12.70 -9.22
CA ALA A 256 20.70 12.65 -8.91
C ALA A 256 20.02 11.46 -9.58
N TYR A 257 20.27 11.24 -10.87
CA TYR A 257 19.70 10.11 -11.62
C TYR A 257 20.19 8.76 -11.11
N ARG A 258 21.50 8.62 -10.87
CA ARG A 258 22.08 7.37 -10.35
C ARG A 258 21.54 7.02 -8.97
N SER A 259 21.39 8.02 -8.10
CA SER A 259 20.80 7.83 -6.77
C SER A 259 19.34 7.38 -6.85
N LEU A 260 18.55 8.00 -7.74
CA LEU A 260 17.15 7.62 -7.97
C LEU A 260 17.04 6.20 -8.55
N SER A 261 17.90 5.86 -9.51
CA SER A 261 17.97 4.54 -10.13
C SER A 261 18.31 3.46 -9.11
N LEU A 262 19.28 3.70 -8.21
CA LEU A 262 19.61 2.76 -7.13
C LEU A 262 18.41 2.53 -6.20
N LEU A 263 17.71 3.60 -5.79
CA LEU A 263 16.50 3.46 -4.96
C LEU A 263 15.40 2.65 -5.67
N TRP A 264 15.23 2.84 -6.98
CA TRP A 264 14.27 2.10 -7.80
C TRP A 264 14.63 0.61 -7.92
N ILE A 265 15.91 0.29 -8.16
CA ILE A 265 16.40 -1.09 -8.26
C ILE A 265 16.13 -1.83 -6.95
N ILE A 266 16.52 -1.24 -5.81
CA ILE A 266 16.29 -1.84 -4.49
C ILE A 266 14.79 -2.05 -4.23
N MET A 267 13.95 -1.08 -4.59
CA MET A 267 12.50 -1.24 -4.47
C MET A 267 11.99 -2.40 -5.34
N THR A 268 12.45 -2.49 -6.57
CA THR A 268 12.01 -3.52 -7.51
C THR A 268 12.43 -4.90 -7.01
N ASP A 269 13.64 -5.05 -6.48
CA ASP A 269 14.11 -6.32 -5.91
C ASP A 269 13.31 -6.74 -4.66
N TRP A 270 12.85 -5.78 -3.87
CA TRP A 270 11.92 -6.04 -2.77
C TRP A 270 10.57 -6.58 -3.26
N ILE A 271 9.95 -5.93 -4.25
CA ILE A 271 8.60 -6.27 -4.73
C ILE A 271 8.59 -7.47 -5.69
N ARG A 272 9.67 -7.70 -6.46
CA ARG A 272 9.76 -8.68 -7.56
C ARG A 272 9.16 -10.06 -7.23
N PRO A 273 9.44 -10.69 -6.06
CA PRO A 273 8.88 -12.00 -5.73
C PRO A 273 7.35 -12.00 -5.64
N PHE A 274 6.75 -10.85 -5.36
CA PHE A 274 5.31 -10.69 -5.13
C PHE A 274 4.58 -10.25 -6.40
N VAL A 275 5.22 -9.54 -7.33
CA VAL A 275 4.53 -8.97 -8.51
C VAL A 275 3.75 -10.03 -9.27
N MET A 276 4.37 -11.17 -9.61
CA MET A 276 3.73 -12.22 -10.40
C MET A 276 2.59 -12.93 -9.64
N PRO A 277 2.77 -13.34 -8.37
CA PRO A 277 1.65 -13.83 -7.55
C PRO A 277 0.51 -12.83 -7.42
N VAL A 278 0.80 -11.56 -7.10
CA VAL A 278 -0.19 -10.48 -6.94
C VAL A 278 -0.96 -10.29 -8.24
N GLN A 279 -0.25 -10.22 -9.37
CA GLN A 279 -0.85 -10.10 -10.70
C GLN A 279 -1.78 -11.28 -10.99
N THR A 280 -1.31 -12.50 -10.75
CA THR A 280 -2.09 -13.71 -11.00
C THR A 280 -3.35 -13.72 -10.15
N LEU A 281 -3.23 -13.39 -8.86
CA LEU A 281 -4.36 -13.30 -7.93
C LEU A 281 -5.39 -12.25 -8.38
N ILE A 282 -4.94 -11.06 -8.77
CA ILE A 282 -5.83 -10.00 -9.26
C ILE A 282 -6.55 -10.44 -10.54
N VAL A 283 -5.83 -10.96 -11.53
CA VAL A 283 -6.40 -11.39 -12.81
C VAL A 283 -7.41 -12.53 -12.60
N ARG A 284 -7.07 -13.52 -11.77
CA ARG A 284 -8.00 -14.61 -11.45
C ARG A 284 -9.22 -14.12 -10.70
N SER A 285 -9.08 -13.16 -9.80
CA SER A 285 -10.23 -12.57 -9.09
C SER A 285 -11.20 -11.87 -10.04
N VAL A 286 -10.68 -11.08 -10.98
CA VAL A 286 -11.50 -10.42 -12.01
C VAL A 286 -12.21 -11.45 -12.88
N GLN A 287 -11.48 -12.49 -13.33
CA GLN A 287 -12.06 -13.58 -14.13
C GLN A 287 -13.18 -14.31 -13.38
N ILE A 288 -13.00 -14.62 -12.10
CA ILE A 288 -13.98 -15.33 -11.29
C ILE A 288 -15.23 -14.46 -11.04
N CYS A 289 -15.04 -13.18 -10.70
CA CYS A 289 -16.16 -12.24 -10.54
C CYS A 289 -16.99 -12.15 -11.83
N ASN A 290 -16.32 -11.99 -12.98
CA ASN A 290 -17.01 -11.88 -14.27
C ASN A 290 -17.70 -13.19 -14.67
N PHE A 291 -17.04 -14.33 -14.46
CA PHE A 291 -17.62 -15.64 -14.76
C PHE A 291 -18.89 -15.89 -13.96
N VAL A 292 -18.90 -15.58 -12.66
CA VAL A 292 -20.07 -15.79 -11.81
C VAL A 292 -21.23 -14.87 -12.20
N VAL A 293 -20.94 -13.59 -12.47
CA VAL A 293 -21.98 -12.66 -12.92
C VAL A 293 -22.58 -13.09 -14.25
N ILE A 294 -21.79 -13.64 -15.19
CA ILE A 294 -22.31 -14.08 -16.50
C ILE A 294 -23.10 -15.39 -16.37
N LYS A 295 -22.52 -16.38 -15.70
CA LYS A 295 -23.06 -17.75 -15.69
C LYS A 295 -24.23 -17.92 -14.72
N TYR A 296 -24.19 -17.26 -13.57
CA TYR A 296 -25.17 -17.44 -12.48
C TYR A 296 -26.04 -16.21 -12.24
N ARG A 297 -26.19 -15.33 -13.25
CA ARG A 297 -26.93 -14.07 -13.10
C ARG A 297 -28.36 -14.22 -12.56
N MET A 298 -29.00 -15.36 -12.85
CA MET A 298 -30.37 -15.66 -12.43
C MET A 298 -30.44 -16.29 -11.03
N ASP A 299 -29.33 -16.86 -10.56
CA ASP A 299 -29.24 -17.61 -9.30
C ASP A 299 -28.61 -16.78 -8.16
N ILE A 300 -27.91 -15.70 -8.51
CA ILE A 300 -27.30 -14.79 -7.53
C ILE A 300 -28.31 -13.72 -7.08
N THR A 301 -28.24 -13.34 -5.80
CA THR A 301 -29.11 -12.30 -5.27
C THR A 301 -28.84 -10.97 -5.97
N ALA A 302 -29.88 -10.14 -6.13
CA ALA A 302 -29.74 -8.82 -6.77
C ALA A 302 -28.70 -7.91 -6.09
N LEU A 303 -28.40 -8.15 -4.80
CA LEU A 303 -27.38 -7.44 -4.04
C LEU A 303 -25.95 -7.93 -4.34
N ASP A 304 -25.78 -9.19 -4.71
CA ASP A 304 -24.46 -9.76 -5.01
C ASP A 304 -23.93 -9.36 -6.39
N ILE A 305 -24.82 -9.09 -7.35
CA ILE A 305 -24.44 -8.61 -8.69
C ILE A 305 -23.60 -7.33 -8.64
N PRO A 306 -24.09 -6.21 -8.05
CA PRO A 306 -23.30 -4.98 -7.98
C PRO A 306 -22.04 -5.15 -7.14
N LEU A 307 -22.04 -6.04 -6.14
CA LEU A 307 -20.87 -6.34 -5.32
C LEU A 307 -19.77 -7.03 -6.15
N MET A 308 -20.11 -8.07 -6.91
CA MET A 308 -19.16 -8.79 -7.77
C MET A 308 -18.64 -7.91 -8.91
N VAL A 309 -19.51 -7.12 -9.53
CA VAL A 309 -19.11 -6.13 -10.53
C VAL A 309 -18.19 -5.09 -9.89
N GLY A 310 -18.52 -4.59 -8.71
CA GLY A 310 -17.70 -3.65 -7.95
C GLY A 310 -16.30 -4.20 -7.66
N TYR A 311 -16.19 -5.45 -7.20
CA TYR A 311 -14.89 -6.10 -6.98
C TYR A 311 -14.10 -6.27 -8.27
N SER A 312 -14.75 -6.70 -9.36
CA SER A 312 -14.12 -6.82 -10.68
C SER A 312 -13.54 -5.47 -11.14
N VAL A 313 -14.30 -4.39 -10.97
CA VAL A 313 -13.85 -3.03 -11.28
C VAL A 313 -12.68 -2.62 -10.37
N ILE A 314 -12.77 -2.82 -9.06
CA ILE A 314 -11.69 -2.45 -8.12
C ILE A 314 -10.39 -3.18 -8.46
N PHE A 315 -10.44 -4.49 -8.66
CA PHE A 315 -9.27 -5.30 -8.99
C PHE A 315 -8.71 -4.95 -10.37
N GLY A 316 -9.58 -4.83 -11.38
CA GLY A 316 -9.19 -4.48 -12.75
C GLY A 316 -8.58 -3.08 -12.84
N THR A 317 -9.26 -2.08 -12.29
CA THR A 317 -8.78 -0.68 -12.30
C THR A 317 -7.54 -0.49 -11.44
N GLY A 318 -7.45 -1.16 -10.28
CA GLY A 318 -6.27 -1.15 -9.44
C GLY A 318 -5.03 -1.66 -10.19
N TRP A 319 -5.17 -2.78 -10.91
CA TRP A 319 -4.08 -3.33 -11.71
C TRP A 319 -3.71 -2.45 -12.90
N LEU A 320 -4.70 -1.93 -13.63
CA LEU A 320 -4.48 -0.99 -14.73
C LEU A 320 -3.80 0.29 -14.24
N GLY A 321 -4.13 0.76 -13.04
CA GLY A 321 -3.46 1.89 -12.38
C GLY A 321 -1.98 1.61 -12.13
N ILE A 322 -1.65 0.44 -11.56
CA ILE A 322 -0.25 0.02 -11.33
C ILE A 322 0.51 -0.04 -12.66
N MET A 323 -0.07 -0.66 -13.68
CA MET A 323 0.53 -0.77 -15.01
C MET A 323 0.70 0.60 -15.69
N GLY A 324 -0.30 1.48 -15.55
CA GLY A 324 -0.24 2.86 -16.04
C GLY A 324 0.87 3.67 -15.37
N MET A 325 1.03 3.53 -14.05
CA MET A 325 2.14 4.16 -13.31
C MET A 325 3.51 3.65 -13.78
N ALA A 326 3.67 2.33 -13.92
CA ALA A 326 4.90 1.73 -14.42
C ALA A 326 5.23 2.18 -15.86
N GLY A 327 4.21 2.25 -16.73
CA GLY A 327 4.33 2.76 -18.09
C GLY A 327 4.71 4.24 -18.14
N SER A 328 4.06 5.07 -17.31
CA SER A 328 4.39 6.50 -17.17
C SER A 328 5.83 6.69 -16.71
N PHE A 329 6.25 5.96 -15.68
CA PHE A 329 7.62 6.00 -15.17
C PHE A 329 8.64 5.60 -16.25
N THR A 330 8.34 4.56 -17.04
CA THR A 330 9.18 4.13 -18.17
C THR A 330 9.29 5.23 -19.23
N LYS A 331 8.17 5.89 -19.55
CA LYS A 331 8.13 7.00 -20.52
C LYS A 331 8.93 8.20 -20.04
N SER A 332 8.74 8.63 -18.79
CA SER A 332 9.50 9.73 -18.18
C SER A 332 10.99 9.39 -18.09
N SER A 333 11.34 8.17 -17.68
CA SER A 333 12.73 7.70 -17.67
C SER A 333 13.37 7.75 -19.05
N ARG A 334 12.67 7.30 -20.10
CA ARG A 334 13.16 7.39 -21.49
C ARG A 334 13.33 8.83 -21.96
N ARG A 335 12.43 9.74 -21.59
CA ARG A 335 12.55 11.18 -21.93
C ARG A 335 13.78 11.80 -21.28
N VAL A 336 14.00 11.53 -20.00
CA VAL A 336 15.20 11.96 -19.27
C VAL A 336 16.47 11.38 -19.92
N LEU A 337 16.48 10.09 -20.26
CA LEU A 337 17.62 9.49 -20.98
C LEU A 337 17.88 10.12 -22.36
N ARG A 338 16.82 10.53 -23.07
CA ARG A 338 16.94 11.22 -24.36
C ARG A 338 17.41 12.67 -24.21
N SER A 339 17.00 13.39 -23.16
CA SER A 339 17.53 14.75 -22.91
C SER A 339 19.03 14.71 -22.59
N PHE A 340 19.52 13.63 -21.99
CA PHE A 340 20.96 13.40 -21.80
C PHE A 340 21.73 13.14 -23.10
N LYS A 341 21.13 12.48 -24.10
CA LYS A 341 21.79 12.30 -25.41
C LYS A 341 22.03 13.62 -26.15
N ASN A 342 21.26 14.65 -25.82
CA ASN A 342 21.41 15.99 -26.40
C ASN A 342 22.43 16.86 -25.65
N ILE A 343 22.92 16.39 -24.48
CA ILE A 343 24.09 16.95 -23.83
C ILE A 343 25.26 16.24 -24.52
N GLY A 344 25.85 16.89 -25.53
CA GLY A 344 26.88 16.33 -26.40
C GLY A 344 28.09 15.74 -25.65
N PRO A 345 29.02 15.07 -26.36
CA PRO A 345 30.23 14.57 -25.74
C PRO A 345 30.90 15.71 -24.99
N ILE A 346 31.10 15.50 -23.69
CA ILE A 346 31.80 16.42 -22.80
C ILE A 346 33.20 16.54 -23.41
N SER A 347 33.48 17.64 -24.12
CA SER A 347 34.86 18.03 -24.38
C SER A 347 35.51 18.16 -23.02
N SER A 348 36.46 17.27 -22.75
CA SER A 348 37.32 17.30 -21.57
C SER A 348 37.92 18.70 -21.44
N VAL A 349 37.38 19.50 -20.53
CA VAL A 349 38.08 20.66 -20.01
C VAL A 349 38.90 20.13 -18.85
N VAL A 350 40.13 19.72 -19.17
CA VAL A 350 41.27 19.74 -18.24
C VAL A 350 42.14 20.89 -18.68
#